data_AF-A0A2W7B278-F1
#
_entry.id   AF-A0A2W7B278-F1
#
_cell.length_a   1.000
_cell.length_b   1.000
_cell.length_c   1.000
_cell.angle_alpha   90.00
_cell.angle_beta   90.00
_cell.angle_gamma   90.00
#
_symmetry.space_group_name_H-M   'P 1'
#
loop_
_entity.id
_entity.type
_entity.pdbx_description
1 polymer ?
#
loop_
_entity_poly.entity_id
_entity_poly.type
_entity_poly.pdbx_seq_one_letter_code
_entity_poly.pdbx_strand_id
1 'polypeptide(L)' 'MSTRAVDNALRRACDLLGFGGVSNYTFRRSLATHLYDSSVPLRQIMAITGHASLASLTSYLNLEQRAAGDALLGFFAK' A
#
# COMPACT_ATOMS: atom_id res chain seq x y z
N MET A 1 0.86 21.54 -11.91
CA MET A 1 2.07 20.67 -11.84
C MET A 1 1.77 19.35 -12.53
N SER A 2 2.74 18.73 -13.20
CA SER A 2 2.53 17.43 -13.86
C SER A 2 2.76 16.27 -12.89
N THR A 3 2.08 15.14 -13.08
CA THR A 3 2.29 13.90 -12.29
C THR A 3 3.76 13.49 -12.29
N ARG A 4 4.45 13.69 -13.42
CA ARG A 4 5.87 13.37 -13.58
C ARG A 4 6.78 14.30 -12.75
N ALA A 5 6.43 15.57 -12.63
CA ALA A 5 7.17 16.51 -11.78
C ALA A 5 7.04 16.11 -10.30
N VAL A 6 5.85 15.70 -9.86
CA VAL A 6 5.61 15.21 -8.49
C VAL A 6 6.38 13.91 -8.23
N ASP A 7 6.33 12.96 -9.16
CA ASP A 7 7.05 11.67 -9.06
C ASP A 7 8.57 11.88 -8.98
N ASN A 8 9.12 12.81 -9.77
CA ASN A 8 10.55 13.14 -9.74
C ASN A 8 10.94 13.83 -8.42
N ALA A 9 10.12 14.74 -7.90
CA ALA A 9 10.37 15.38 -6.61
C ALA A 9 10.34 14.37 -5.46
N LEU A 10 9.37 13.46 -5.46
CA LEU A 10 9.26 12.38 -4.48
C LEU A 10 10.49 11.47 -4.53
N ARG A 11 10.87 11.00 -5.73
CA ARG A 11 12.08 10.18 -5.91
C ARG A 11 13.30 10.88 -5.35
N ARG A 12 13.51 12.15 -5.72
CA ARG A 12 14.67 12.91 -5.27
C ARG A 12 14.72 13.02 -3.74
N ALA A 13 13.58 13.28 -3.09
CA ALA A 13 13.51 13.33 -1.63
C ALA A 13 13.85 11.96 -1.00
N CYS A 14 13.33 10.87 -1.55
CA CYS A 14 13.60 9.52 -1.07
C CYS A 14 15.06 9.10 -1.30
N ASP A 15 15.65 9.43 -2.45
CA ASP A 15 17.05 9.14 -2.78
C ASP A 15 18.00 9.84 -1.78
N LEU A 16 17.70 11.08 -1.40
CA LEU A 16 18.47 11.83 -0.40
C LEU A 16 18.43 11.18 1.00
N LEU A 17 17.36 10.45 1.30
CA LEU A 17 17.18 9.71 2.53
C LEU A 17 17.72 8.26 2.44
N GLY A 18 18.25 7.86 1.28
CA GLY A 18 18.78 6.51 1.04
C GLY A 18 17.73 5.46 0.65
N PHE A 19 16.50 5.87 0.31
CA PHE A 19 15.44 4.96 -0.14
C PHE A 19 15.43 4.83 -1.67
N GLY A 20 15.73 3.62 -2.17
CA GLY A 20 15.62 3.28 -3.60
C GLY A 20 14.25 2.72 -3.99
N GLY A 21 13.89 2.84 -5.27
CA GLY A 21 12.68 2.20 -5.82
C GLY A 21 11.36 2.90 -5.48
N VAL A 22 11.41 4.13 -4.98
CA VAL A 22 10.20 4.90 -4.66
C VAL A 22 9.60 5.53 -5.93
N SER A 23 8.29 5.56 -5.98
CA SER A 23 7.46 6.20 -7.01
C SER A 23 6.13 6.60 -6.37
N ASN A 24 5.34 7.42 -7.04
CA ASN A 24 3.98 7.73 -6.56
C ASN A 24 3.15 6.47 -6.30
N TYR A 25 3.28 5.45 -7.15
CA TYR A 25 2.55 4.19 -7.00
C TYR A 25 3.01 3.40 -5.77
N THR A 26 4.32 3.19 -5.62
CA THR A 26 4.87 2.41 -4.50
C THR A 26 4.69 3.13 -3.17
N PHE A 27 4.81 4.46 -3.16
CA PHE A 27 4.56 5.30 -1.99
C PHE A 27 3.10 5.23 -1.54
N ARG A 28 2.14 5.37 -2.48
CA ARG A 28 0.71 5.21 -2.18
C ARG A 28 0.40 3.80 -1.67
N ARG A 29 1.05 2.77 -2.22
CA ARG A 29 0.88 1.38 -1.77
C ARG A 29 1.41 1.17 -0.35
N SER A 30 2.56 1.76 -0.05
CA SER A 30 3.15 1.76 1.29
C SER A 30 2.23 2.43 2.31
N LEU A 31 1.66 3.58 1.97
CA LEU A 31 0.68 4.27 2.81
C LEU A 31 -0.56 3.41 3.06
N ALA A 32 -1.16 2.85 2.01
CA ALA A 32 -2.35 2.01 2.15
C ALA A 32 -2.10 0.76 3.01
N THR A 33 -0.93 0.15 2.83
CA THR A 33 -0.49 -1.01 3.61
C THR A 33 -0.33 -0.64 5.08
N HIS A 34 0.36 0.46 5.38
CA HIS A 34 0.58 0.91 6.74
C HIS A 34 -0.71 1.24 7.48
N LEU A 35 -1.69 1.85 6.81
CA LEU A 35 -3.01 2.11 7.38
C LEU A 35 -3.76 0.81 7.69
N TYR A 36 -3.68 -0.17 6.80
CA TYR A 36 -4.29 -1.49 7.02
C TYR A 36 -3.66 -2.20 8.22
N ASP A 37 -2.33 -2.23 8.29
CA ASP A 37 -1.59 -2.84 9.40
C ASP A 37 -1.87 -2.12 10.73
N SER A 38 -2.20 -0.82 10.68
CA SER A 38 -2.64 -0.02 11.83
C SER A 38 -4.13 -0.19 12.17
N SER A 39 -4.81 -1.20 11.60
CA SER A 39 -6.23 -1.51 11.82
C SER A 39 -7.21 -0.40 11.42
N VAL A 40 -6.83 0.48 10.50
CA VAL A 40 -7.76 1.50 9.96
C VAL A 40 -8.83 0.79 9.11
N PRO A 41 -10.13 1.13 9.25
CA PRO A 41 -11.19 0.52 8.47
C PRO A 41 -10.97 0.65 6.95
N LEU A 42 -11.14 -0.45 6.21
CA LEU A 42 -10.92 -0.50 4.75
C LEU A 42 -11.68 0.58 3.97
N ARG A 43 -12.88 0.94 4.43
CA ARG A 43 -13.69 2.02 3.82
C ARG A 43 -13.00 3.39 3.92
N GLN A 44 -12.32 3.68 5.02
CA GLN A 44 -11.56 4.91 5.20
C GLN A 44 -10.30 4.90 4.32
N ILE A 45 -9.58 3.77 4.29
CA ILE A 45 -8.41 3.59 3.42
C ILE A 45 -8.80 3.77 1.95
N MET A 46 -9.94 3.23 1.53
CA MET A 46 -10.48 3.38 0.17
C MET A 46 -10.71 4.85 -0.18
N ALA A 47 -11.32 5.63 0.73
CA ALA A 47 -11.55 7.05 0.54
C ALA A 47 -10.22 7.85 0.47
N ILE A 48 -9.25 7.53 1.33
CA ILE A 48 -7.92 8.18 1.35
C ILE A 48 -7.15 7.90 0.06
N THR A 49 -7.21 6.66 -0.44
CA THR A 49 -6.43 6.22 -1.60
C THR A 49 -7.13 6.48 -2.94
N GLY A 50 -8.42 6.79 -2.92
CA GLY A 50 -9.22 7.09 -4.11
C GLY A 50 -9.63 5.87 -4.94
N HIS A 51 -9.72 4.68 -4.33
CA HIS A 51 -10.20 3.49 -5.05
C HIS A 51 -11.73 3.55 -5.23
N ALA A 52 -12.21 3.14 -6.41
CA ALA A 52 -13.64 3.17 -6.74
C ALA A 52 -14.46 2.09 -6.00
N SER A 53 -13.81 1.04 -5.51
CA SER A 53 -14.46 -0.06 -4.82
C SER A 53 -13.54 -0.74 -3.81
N LEU A 54 -14.13 -1.41 -2.82
CA LEU A 54 -13.39 -2.22 -1.86
C LEU A 54 -12.65 -3.36 -2.55
N ALA A 55 -13.25 -3.99 -3.56
CA ALA A 55 -12.61 -5.05 -4.34
C ALA A 55 -11.31 -4.57 -5.03
N SER A 56 -11.31 -3.35 -5.57
CA SER A 56 -10.10 -2.77 -6.17
C SER A 56 -9.02 -2.50 -5.13
N LEU A 57 -9.39 -2.02 -3.94
CA LEU A 57 -8.46 -1.82 -2.82
C LEU A 57 -7.90 -3.14 -2.27
N THR A 58 -8.74 -4.16 -2.10
CA THR A 58 -8.32 -5.47 -1.54
C THR A 58 -7.32 -6.15 -2.47
N SER A 59 -7.54 -6.09 -3.79
CA SER A 59 -6.57 -6.55 -4.79
C SER A 59 -5.30 -5.70 -4.79
N TYR A 60 -5.40 -4.37 -4.66
CA TYR A 60 -4.24 -3.49 -4.55
C TYR A 60 -3.33 -3.82 -3.35
N LEU A 61 -3.93 -4.21 -2.23
CA LEU A 61 -3.23 -4.62 -1.00
C LEU A 61 -2.82 -6.10 -0.96
N ASN A 62 -3.19 -6.90 -1.97
CA ASN A 62 -2.98 -8.35 -2.01
C ASN A 62 -3.52 -9.07 -0.75
N LEU A 63 -4.68 -8.65 -0.22
CA LEU A 63 -5.17 -9.18 1.07
C LEU A 63 -5.50 -10.67 1.04
N GLU A 64 -5.98 -11.20 -0.09
CA GLU A 64 -6.26 -12.63 -0.24
C GLU A 64 -4.99 -13.48 -0.05
N GLN A 65 -3.87 -13.01 -0.61
CA GLN A 65 -2.58 -13.68 -0.51
C GLN A 65 -2.01 -13.63 0.90
N ARG A 66 -2.20 -12.49 1.60
CA ARG A 66 -1.83 -12.36 3.02
C ARG A 66 -2.64 -13.31 3.89
N ALA A 67 -3.97 -13.32 3.72
CA ALA A 67 -4.87 -14.19 4.48
C ALA A 67 -4.57 -15.68 4.26
N ALA A 68 -4.24 -16.09 3.03
CA ALA A 68 -3.81 -17.45 2.73
C ALA A 68 -2.51 -17.82 3.47
N GLY A 69 -1.54 -16.91 3.51
CA GLY A 69 -0.29 -17.09 4.27
C GLY A 69 -0.55 -17.23 5.77
N ASP A 70 -1.37 -16.35 6.34
CA ASP A 70 -1.73 -16.39 7.76
C ASP A 70 -2.47 -17.68 8.14
N ALA A 71 -3.37 -18.16 7.28
CA ALA A 71 -4.09 -19.42 7.47
C ALA A 71 -3.14 -20.63 7.45
N LEU A 72 -2.17 -20.66 6.54
CA LEU A 72 -1.13 -21.70 6.50
C LEU A 72 -0.27 -21.68 7.76
N LEU A 73 0.19 -20.50 8.18
CA LEU A 73 0.96 -20.35 9.41
C LEU A 73 0.17 -20.81 10.64
N GLY A 74 -1.11 -20.44 10.73
CA GLY A 74 -2.01 -20.87 11.80
C GLY A 74 -2.32 -22.38 11.80
N PHE A 75 -2.26 -23.04 10.64
CA PHE A 75 -2.40 -24.50 10.54
C PHE A 75 -1.16 -25.23 11.10
N PHE A 76 0.04 -24.79 10.74
CA PHE A 76 1.30 -25.40 11.19
C PHE A 76 1.72 -25.03 12.62
N ALA A 77 1.14 -23.96 13.19
CA ALA A 77 1.38 -23.55 14.57
C ALA A 77 0.55 -24.33 15.62
N LYS A 78 -0.30 -25.28 15.18
CA LYS A 78 -1.05 -26.21 16.04
C LYS A 78 -0.39 -27.58 16.06
#